data_AF-A0A9D5LDE4-F1
#
_entry.id   AF-A0A9D5LDE4-F1
#
_cell.length_a   1.000
_cell.length_b   1.000
_cell.length_c   1.000
_cell.angle_alpha   90.00
_cell.angle_beta   90.00
_cell.angle_gamma   90.00
#
_symmetry.space_group_name_H-M   'P 1'
#
loop_
_entity.id
_entity.type
_entity.pdbx_description
1 polymer ?
#
loop_
_entity_poly.entity_id
_entity_poly.type
_entity_poly.pdbx_seq_one_letter_code
_entity_poly.pdbx_strand_id
1 'polypeptide(L)'
;MKKVILFSAVALALTACNDSNEPKKVEVDSAVIDYTAENAQAWGNYMVQVGSLLKDDAQKLIDSWTTDGYAAQFKALAPFDCVEQMIDGCADIANEVCTAKIGDPYNLYVSGDTKRALYAVESWYSWHSREDYANNILSIRNSFNGSLDGTVNEESLAAMVDPALSAEVAAAIADAEAAILAIPQPFRSNIVCSESRAAMTACADLEEILSDNLKSAARQLPEAQLRKIADRFVYAVVIPTYTELAHRNSALYESVKALRDNPSDAGFAAACNAWLEAREPWEKSEAFLFGPVDALGLDPNMDSWPLDQDAIVQILSSGNFSGLSGTSEAVQSVRGFHTLEFLLFKDGMPRKLN
;
A
#
# COMPACT_ATOMS: atom_id res chain seq x y z
N MET A 1 -24.20 19.25 -24.80
CA MET A 1 -24.76 19.46 -23.44
C MET A 1 -24.31 18.30 -22.57
N LYS A 2 -23.17 18.44 -21.91
CA LYS A 2 -22.59 17.43 -21.01
C LYS A 2 -23.25 17.57 -19.64
N LYS A 3 -23.78 16.46 -19.12
CA LYS A 3 -24.30 16.38 -17.74
C LYS A 3 -23.10 16.28 -16.81
N VAL A 4 -22.92 17.32 -15.99
CA VAL A 4 -22.04 17.31 -14.82
C VAL A 4 -22.80 16.55 -13.72
N ILE A 5 -22.26 15.43 -13.25
CA ILE A 5 -22.74 14.76 -12.04
C ILE A 5 -21.85 15.26 -10.92
N LEU A 6 -22.44 16.13 -10.08
CA LEU A 6 -21.85 16.68 -8.88
C LEU A 6 -22.02 15.64 -7.76
N PHE A 7 -20.94 15.10 -7.21
CA PHE A 7 -21.02 14.37 -5.94
C PHE A 7 -21.03 15.39 -4.80
N SER A 8 -22.21 15.67 -4.27
CA SER A 8 -22.38 16.45 -3.04
C SER A 8 -22.17 15.54 -1.83
N ALA A 9 -21.07 15.74 -1.11
CA ALA A 9 -20.88 15.19 0.23
C ALA A 9 -21.86 15.86 1.21
N VAL A 10 -22.94 15.16 1.56
CA VAL A 10 -23.85 15.56 2.64
C VAL A 10 -23.36 14.89 3.92
N ALA A 11 -22.80 15.69 4.83
CA ALA A 11 -22.55 15.27 6.20
C ALA A 11 -23.89 15.10 6.93
N LEU A 12 -24.33 13.85 7.13
CA LEU A 12 -25.42 13.54 8.05
C LEU A 12 -24.85 13.40 9.47
N ALA A 13 -25.05 14.42 10.30
CA ALA A 13 -24.89 14.31 11.73
C ALA A 13 -26.04 13.47 12.31
N LEU A 14 -25.81 12.17 12.52
CA LEU A 14 -26.71 11.32 13.30
C LEU A 14 -26.32 11.41 14.78
N THR A 15 -27.13 12.13 15.55
CA THR A 15 -27.16 12.03 17.01
C THR A 15 -27.87 10.72 17.38
N ALA A 16 -27.10 9.65 17.59
CA ALA A 16 -27.63 8.39 18.08
C ALA A 16 -27.77 8.45 19.62
N CYS A 17 -29.01 8.26 20.10
CA CYS A 17 -29.30 8.10 21.52
C CYS A 17 -28.71 6.78 22.03
N ASN A 18 -28.09 6.89 23.21
CA ASN A 18 -27.44 5.84 23.98
C ASN A 18 -28.48 4.86 24.56
N ASP A 19 -28.48 3.62 24.09
CA ASP A 19 -29.03 2.47 24.83
C ASP A 19 -27.97 1.37 24.81
N SER A 20 -27.19 1.34 25.89
CA SER A 20 -26.04 0.47 26.08
C SER A 20 -26.49 -0.95 26.42
N ASN A 21 -26.40 -1.88 25.47
CA ASN A 21 -26.34 -3.32 25.74
C ASN A 21 -25.51 -4.08 24.68
N GLU A 22 -24.50 -3.42 24.11
CA GLU A 22 -23.43 -4.17 23.47
C GLU A 22 -22.52 -4.74 24.56
N PRO A 23 -22.13 -6.03 24.50
CA PRO A 23 -21.13 -6.56 25.39
C PRO A 23 -19.86 -5.75 25.16
N LYS A 24 -19.36 -5.10 26.22
CA LYS A 24 -18.06 -4.42 26.18
C LYS A 24 -17.03 -5.39 25.61
N LYS A 25 -16.49 -5.10 24.42
CA LYS A 25 -15.28 -5.77 23.93
C LYS A 25 -14.28 -5.73 25.08
N VAL A 26 -13.83 -6.89 25.52
CA VAL A 26 -12.69 -6.97 26.42
C VAL A 26 -11.54 -6.32 25.65
N GLU A 27 -11.11 -5.13 26.07
CA GLU A 27 -9.87 -4.53 25.59
C GLU A 27 -8.75 -5.51 25.97
N VAL A 28 -8.41 -6.40 25.04
CA VAL A 28 -7.12 -7.05 25.09
C VAL A 28 -6.16 -5.97 24.62
N ASP A 29 -5.13 -5.67 25.40
CA ASP A 29 -4.05 -4.82 24.90
C ASP A 29 -3.31 -5.62 23.82
N SER A 30 -3.82 -5.55 22.59
CA SER A 30 -3.29 -6.27 21.42
C SER A 30 -1.83 -5.91 21.14
N ALA A 31 -1.33 -4.81 21.73
CA ALA A 31 0.07 -4.41 21.73
C ALA A 31 0.99 -5.33 22.57
N VAL A 32 0.43 -6.27 23.37
CA VAL A 32 1.18 -7.01 24.39
C VAL A 32 1.35 -8.50 24.06
N ILE A 33 0.73 -9.03 23.00
CA ILE A 33 0.92 -10.45 22.67
C ILE A 33 2.35 -10.73 22.20
N ASP A 34 2.97 -11.74 22.79
CA ASP A 34 4.32 -12.21 22.48
C ASP A 34 4.29 -13.66 22.02
N TYR A 35 5.27 -14.03 21.19
CA TYR A 35 5.48 -15.42 20.79
C TYR A 35 5.99 -16.20 22.01
N THR A 36 5.31 -17.28 22.37
CA THR A 36 5.68 -18.16 23.48
C THR A 36 5.57 -19.62 23.08
N ALA A 37 6.13 -20.53 23.88
CA ALA A 37 5.99 -21.97 23.65
C ALA A 37 4.52 -22.42 23.59
N GLU A 38 3.63 -21.79 24.36
CA GLU A 38 2.20 -22.14 24.42
C GLU A 38 1.45 -21.76 23.14
N ASN A 39 1.79 -20.63 22.51
CA ASN A 39 1.10 -20.15 21.32
C ASN A 39 1.87 -20.42 20.00
N ALA A 40 3.09 -20.94 20.08
CA ALA A 40 3.99 -21.20 18.95
C ALA A 40 3.32 -21.90 17.77
N GLN A 41 2.55 -22.96 18.02
CA GLN A 41 1.89 -23.74 16.98
C GLN A 41 0.80 -22.91 16.27
N ALA A 42 -0.06 -22.23 17.03
CA ALA A 42 -1.10 -21.40 16.46
C ALA A 42 -0.52 -20.22 15.68
N TRP A 43 0.54 -19.60 16.21
CA TRP A 43 1.26 -18.50 15.57
C TRP A 43 1.87 -18.91 14.23
N GLY A 44 2.63 -20.02 14.23
CA GLY A 44 3.24 -20.55 13.02
C GLY A 44 2.20 -20.96 11.98
N ASN A 45 1.09 -21.56 12.39
CA ASN A 45 -0.01 -21.89 11.49
C ASN A 45 -0.64 -20.63 10.89
N TYR A 46 -0.86 -19.58 11.69
CA TYR A 46 -1.45 -18.35 11.20
C TYR A 46 -0.55 -17.65 10.18
N MET A 47 0.75 -17.53 10.48
CA MET A 47 1.73 -16.96 9.54
C MET A 47 1.73 -17.70 8.21
N VAL A 48 1.70 -19.04 8.22
CA VAL A 48 1.65 -19.85 7.00
C VAL A 48 0.35 -19.66 6.23
N GLN A 49 -0.80 -19.53 6.90
CA GLN A 49 -2.07 -19.28 6.22
C GLN A 49 -2.09 -17.90 5.56
N VAL A 50 -1.71 -16.84 6.30
CA VAL A 50 -1.64 -15.48 5.75
C VAL A 50 -0.62 -15.39 4.62
N GLY A 51 0.56 -16.00 4.78
CA GLY A 51 1.58 -16.07 3.74
C GLY A 51 1.12 -16.83 2.49
N SER A 52 0.35 -17.92 2.65
CA SER A 52 -0.22 -18.63 1.49
C SER A 52 -1.23 -17.77 0.75
N LEU A 53 -2.11 -17.08 1.48
CA LEU A 53 -3.11 -16.19 0.91
C LEU A 53 -2.47 -15.04 0.14
N LEU A 54 -1.46 -14.38 0.71
CA LEU A 54 -0.68 -13.33 0.05
C LEU A 54 0.01 -13.83 -1.23
N LYS A 55 0.58 -15.04 -1.19
CA LYS A 55 1.19 -15.67 -2.37
C LYS A 55 0.14 -15.96 -3.46
N ASP A 56 -1.00 -16.52 -3.07
CA ASP A 56 -2.06 -16.88 -4.02
C ASP A 56 -2.72 -15.63 -4.64
N ASP A 57 -2.94 -14.57 -3.85
CA ASP A 57 -3.49 -13.29 -4.33
C ASP A 57 -2.51 -12.58 -5.29
N ALA A 58 -1.21 -12.51 -4.94
CA ALA A 58 -0.19 -11.93 -5.80
C ALA A 58 -0.06 -12.69 -7.13
N GLN A 59 -0.11 -14.02 -7.08
CA GLN A 59 -0.11 -14.84 -8.31
C GLN A 59 -1.36 -14.58 -9.15
N LYS A 60 -2.53 -14.51 -8.53
CA LYS A 60 -3.79 -14.20 -9.21
C LYS A 60 -3.77 -12.81 -9.85
N LEU A 61 -3.12 -11.84 -9.22
CA LEU A 61 -2.95 -10.50 -9.75
C LEU A 61 -2.15 -10.52 -11.05
N ILE A 62 -0.94 -11.11 -11.05
CA ILE A 62 -0.12 -11.17 -12.27
C ILE A 62 -0.76 -12.06 -13.37
N ASP A 63 -1.42 -13.16 -13.00
CA ASP A 63 -2.15 -14.01 -13.95
C ASP A 63 -3.29 -13.25 -14.66
N SER A 64 -3.84 -12.23 -14.00
CA SER A 64 -4.86 -11.35 -14.58
C SER A 64 -4.29 -10.30 -15.54
N TRP A 65 -3.02 -9.92 -15.38
CA TRP A 65 -2.30 -8.93 -16.19
C TRP A 65 -1.61 -9.50 -17.44
N THR A 66 -1.97 -10.71 -17.87
CA THR A 66 -1.41 -11.35 -19.08
C THR A 66 -1.71 -10.55 -20.37
N THR A 67 -0.90 -10.78 -21.41
CA THR A 67 -1.06 -10.13 -22.74
C THR A 67 -2.45 -10.31 -23.34
N ASP A 68 -3.10 -11.45 -23.11
CA ASP A 68 -4.47 -11.74 -23.55
C ASP A 68 -5.53 -11.42 -22.47
N GLY A 69 -5.08 -10.99 -21.29
CA GLY A 69 -5.89 -10.62 -20.13
C GLY A 69 -6.11 -9.11 -20.03
N TYR A 70 -5.96 -8.57 -18.82
CA TYR A 70 -6.23 -7.15 -18.57
C TYR A 70 -5.30 -6.21 -19.33
N ALA A 71 -4.06 -6.61 -19.65
CA ALA A 71 -3.18 -5.82 -20.49
C ALA A 71 -3.78 -5.53 -21.88
N ALA A 72 -4.50 -6.48 -22.48
CA ALA A 72 -5.23 -6.25 -23.73
C ALA A 72 -6.43 -5.31 -23.51
N GLN A 73 -7.16 -5.49 -22.41
CA GLN A 73 -8.34 -4.67 -22.09
C GLN A 73 -7.98 -3.21 -21.85
N PHE A 74 -6.95 -2.96 -21.03
CA PHE A 74 -6.42 -1.62 -20.76
C PHE A 74 -6.01 -0.92 -22.06
N LYS A 75 -5.30 -1.62 -22.94
CA LYS A 75 -4.85 -1.06 -24.23
C LYS A 75 -5.92 -0.93 -25.30
N ALA A 76 -7.09 -1.54 -25.09
CA ALA A 76 -8.24 -1.41 -25.97
C ALA A 76 -9.06 -0.13 -25.68
N LEU A 77 -8.79 0.55 -24.55
CA LEU A 77 -9.36 1.86 -24.26
C LEU A 77 -8.89 2.91 -25.29
N ALA A 78 -9.52 4.09 -25.28
CA ALA A 78 -8.98 5.20 -26.06
C ALA A 78 -7.58 5.54 -25.52
N PRO A 79 -6.60 5.91 -26.37
CA PRO A 79 -5.22 6.11 -25.92
C PRO A 79 -5.07 7.12 -24.79
N PHE A 80 -5.88 8.18 -24.81
CA PHE A 80 -5.88 9.15 -23.74
C PHE A 80 -6.48 8.58 -22.45
N ASP A 81 -7.57 7.80 -22.52
CA ASP A 81 -8.19 7.18 -21.34
C ASP A 81 -7.20 6.26 -20.60
N CYS A 82 -6.33 5.53 -21.33
CA CYS A 82 -5.25 4.73 -20.70
C CYS A 82 -4.29 5.61 -19.89
N VAL A 83 -3.86 6.72 -20.49
CA VAL A 83 -2.87 7.62 -19.89
C VAL A 83 -3.49 8.48 -18.79
N GLU A 84 -4.77 8.86 -18.93
CA GLU A 84 -5.57 9.52 -17.90
C GLU A 84 -5.69 8.63 -16.68
N GLN A 85 -6.06 7.35 -16.85
CA GLN A 85 -6.13 6.39 -15.73
C GLN A 85 -4.78 6.17 -15.05
N MET A 86 -3.67 6.17 -15.79
CA MET A 86 -2.33 6.08 -15.22
C MET A 86 -1.97 7.32 -14.39
N ILE A 87 -2.31 8.52 -14.87
CA ILE A 87 -2.05 9.78 -14.15
C ILE A 87 -2.96 9.90 -12.93
N ASP A 88 -4.23 9.49 -13.05
CA ASP A 88 -5.18 9.46 -11.94
C ASP A 88 -4.68 8.56 -10.81
N GLY A 89 -4.23 7.33 -11.12
CA GLY A 89 -3.65 6.44 -10.10
C GLY A 89 -2.40 7.04 -9.42
N CYS A 90 -1.58 7.79 -10.16
CA CYS A 90 -0.44 8.51 -9.58
C CYS A 90 -0.87 9.64 -8.64
N ALA A 91 -1.90 10.40 -9.01
CA ALA A 91 -2.43 11.48 -8.19
C ALA A 91 -3.15 10.94 -6.94
N ASP A 92 -3.92 9.87 -7.09
CA ASP A 92 -4.66 9.21 -6.00
C ASP A 92 -3.69 8.76 -4.90
N ILE A 93 -2.58 8.10 -5.24
CA ILE A 93 -1.61 7.65 -4.24
C ILE A 93 -0.83 8.83 -3.61
N ALA A 94 -0.54 9.89 -4.37
CA ALA A 94 0.07 11.10 -3.81
C ALA A 94 -0.87 11.75 -2.77
N ASN A 95 -2.17 11.82 -3.08
CA ASN A 95 -3.20 12.29 -2.18
C ASN A 95 -3.34 11.39 -0.94
N GLU A 96 -3.36 10.08 -1.12
CA GLU A 96 -3.51 9.12 -0.02
C GLU A 96 -2.34 9.19 0.96
N VAL A 97 -1.11 9.26 0.45
CA VAL A 97 0.10 9.43 1.29
C VAL A 97 -0.01 10.71 2.12
N CYS A 98 -0.43 11.82 1.52
CA CYS A 98 -0.45 13.12 2.19
C CYS A 98 -1.62 13.29 3.16
N THR A 99 -2.82 12.87 2.78
CA THR A 99 -4.05 13.11 3.54
C THR A 99 -4.37 12.01 4.53
N ALA A 100 -4.10 10.75 4.17
CA ALA A 100 -4.45 9.59 4.99
C ALA A 100 -3.21 9.04 5.71
N LYS A 101 -2.21 8.51 5.00
CA LYS A 101 -1.09 7.78 5.62
C LYS A 101 -0.27 8.66 6.58
N ILE A 102 0.00 9.91 6.21
CA ILE A 102 0.65 10.90 7.09
C ILE A 102 -0.38 11.79 7.79
N GLY A 103 -1.39 12.26 7.04
CA GLY A 103 -2.34 13.26 7.50
C GLY A 103 -3.28 12.79 8.61
N ASP A 104 -3.82 11.58 8.54
CA ASP A 104 -4.75 11.09 9.58
C ASP A 104 -4.07 10.90 10.93
N PRO A 105 -2.90 10.23 11.05
CA PRO A 105 -2.14 10.19 12.30
C PRO A 105 -1.81 11.59 12.82
N TYR A 106 -1.40 12.52 11.95
CA TYR A 106 -1.10 13.90 12.33
C TYR A 106 -2.33 14.59 12.92
N ASN A 107 -3.46 14.54 12.22
CA ASN A 107 -4.72 15.19 12.61
C ASN A 107 -5.27 14.61 13.93
N LEU A 108 -5.24 13.28 14.08
CA LEU A 108 -5.59 12.62 15.34
C LEU A 108 -4.71 13.12 16.49
N TYR A 109 -3.39 13.19 16.28
CA TYR A 109 -2.45 13.60 17.32
C TYR A 109 -2.68 15.06 17.76
N VAL A 110 -2.83 15.99 16.81
CA VAL A 110 -3.05 17.41 17.13
C VAL A 110 -4.43 17.67 17.74
N SER A 111 -5.42 16.80 17.47
CA SER A 111 -6.75 16.85 18.10
C SER A 111 -6.77 16.33 19.54
N GLY A 112 -5.68 15.70 20.00
CA GLY A 112 -5.53 15.15 21.34
C GLY A 112 -5.79 13.64 21.45
N ASP A 113 -6.21 12.96 20.38
CA ASP A 113 -6.34 11.50 20.33
C ASP A 113 -5.00 10.83 19.99
N THR A 114 -4.01 11.06 20.86
CA THR A 114 -2.63 10.63 20.64
C THR A 114 -2.47 9.12 20.64
N LYS A 115 -3.28 8.38 21.41
CA LYS A 115 -3.28 6.90 21.40
C LYS A 115 -3.69 6.39 20.02
N ARG A 116 -4.83 6.85 19.49
CA ARG A 116 -5.30 6.41 18.16
C ARG A 116 -4.35 6.86 17.06
N ALA A 117 -3.78 8.05 17.14
CA ALA A 117 -2.76 8.52 16.20
C ALA A 117 -1.57 7.55 16.09
N LEU A 118 -1.04 7.09 17.22
CA LEU A 118 0.07 6.14 17.25
C LEU A 118 -0.28 4.78 16.61
N TYR A 119 -1.53 4.33 16.72
CA TYR A 119 -1.97 3.05 16.13
C TYR A 119 -2.52 3.18 14.71
N ALA A 120 -2.76 4.40 14.23
CA ALA A 120 -3.23 4.67 12.87
C ALA A 120 -2.09 4.71 11.83
N VAL A 121 -0.83 4.80 12.27
CA VAL A 121 0.33 4.84 11.35
C VAL A 121 0.52 3.48 10.67
N GLU A 122 0.25 3.39 9.38
CA GLU A 122 0.51 2.18 8.56
C GLU A 122 1.98 1.76 8.61
N SER A 123 2.27 0.46 8.59
CA SER A 123 3.64 -0.10 8.64
C SER A 123 4.45 0.24 9.90
N TRP A 124 3.79 0.54 11.01
CA TRP A 124 4.49 0.90 12.25
C TRP A 124 5.06 -0.29 13.02
N TYR A 125 4.57 -1.52 12.84
CA TYR A 125 5.07 -2.66 13.60
C TYR A 125 6.55 -2.92 13.29
N SER A 126 6.93 -2.73 12.03
CA SER A 126 8.29 -2.83 11.49
C SER A 126 9.06 -1.51 11.45
N TRP A 127 8.45 -0.40 11.89
CA TRP A 127 8.97 0.96 11.72
C TRP A 127 9.29 1.30 10.26
N HIS A 128 8.52 0.77 9.30
CA HIS A 128 8.79 0.90 7.86
C HIS A 128 7.98 2.00 7.16
N SER A 129 7.08 2.70 7.88
CA SER A 129 6.19 3.72 7.31
C SER A 129 6.85 4.74 6.37
N ARG A 130 8.07 5.21 6.68
CA ARG A 130 8.75 6.22 5.84
C ARG A 130 9.18 5.64 4.50
N GLU A 131 9.80 4.47 4.53
CA GLU A 131 10.25 3.75 3.36
C GLU A 131 9.06 3.26 2.52
N ASP A 132 7.98 2.83 3.17
CA ASP A 132 6.70 2.48 2.55
C ASP A 132 6.14 3.63 1.72
N TYR A 133 5.90 4.78 2.36
CA TYR A 133 5.30 5.94 1.68
C TYR A 133 6.24 6.51 0.61
N ALA A 134 7.56 6.45 0.82
CA ALA A 134 8.53 6.81 -0.20
C ALA A 134 8.46 5.87 -1.41
N ASN A 135 8.29 4.56 -1.19
CA ASN A 135 8.10 3.60 -2.28
C ASN A 135 6.79 3.84 -3.05
N ASN A 136 5.73 4.33 -2.39
CA ASN A 136 4.53 4.80 -3.08
C ASN A 136 4.84 5.95 -4.04
N ILE A 137 5.64 6.94 -3.63
CA ILE A 137 6.11 8.02 -4.53
C ILE A 137 7.02 7.48 -5.64
N LEU A 138 7.84 6.46 -5.37
CA LEU A 138 8.62 5.79 -6.40
C LEU A 138 7.74 5.02 -7.40
N SER A 139 6.54 4.58 -7.03
CA SER A 139 5.54 4.04 -7.96
C SER A 139 5.13 5.09 -9.01
N ILE A 140 4.90 6.33 -8.56
CA ILE A 140 4.63 7.49 -9.44
C ILE A 140 5.82 7.72 -10.38
N ARG A 141 7.04 7.78 -9.83
CA ARG A 141 8.27 7.95 -10.61
C ARG A 141 8.38 6.90 -11.71
N ASN A 142 8.17 5.64 -11.36
CA ASN A 142 8.30 4.52 -12.29
C ASN A 142 7.27 4.61 -13.42
N SER A 143 6.03 4.98 -13.09
CA SER A 143 4.94 5.18 -14.05
C SER A 143 5.22 6.36 -14.98
N PHE A 144 5.68 7.49 -14.44
CA PHE A 144 6.03 8.69 -15.20
C PHE A 144 7.23 8.50 -16.13
N ASN A 145 8.29 7.84 -15.66
CA ASN A 145 9.52 7.59 -16.41
C ASN A 145 9.43 6.37 -17.34
N GLY A 146 8.41 5.52 -17.16
CA GLY A 146 8.27 4.27 -17.88
C GLY A 146 9.43 3.30 -17.62
N SER A 147 9.93 3.22 -16.38
CA SER A 147 11.04 2.34 -16.01
C SER A 147 11.01 2.00 -14.52
N LEU A 148 11.69 0.93 -14.12
CA LEU A 148 11.84 0.56 -12.70
C LEU A 148 13.19 0.99 -12.11
N ASP A 149 14.15 1.37 -12.96
CA ASP A 149 15.52 1.73 -12.57
C ASP A 149 15.72 3.25 -12.40
N GLY A 150 14.66 4.04 -12.57
CA GLY A 150 14.68 5.49 -12.45
C GLY A 150 15.12 6.23 -13.72
N THR A 151 15.50 5.52 -14.79
CA THR A 151 15.86 6.16 -16.07
C THR A 151 14.63 6.62 -16.84
N VAL A 152 14.71 7.73 -17.57
CA VAL A 152 13.62 8.18 -18.45
C VAL A 152 13.65 7.39 -19.75
N ASN A 153 12.59 6.64 -20.04
CA ASN A 153 12.43 5.95 -21.30
C ASN A 153 11.86 6.88 -22.39
N GLU A 154 12.29 6.74 -23.64
CA GLU A 154 11.83 7.58 -24.76
C GLU A 154 10.33 7.46 -25.05
N GLU A 155 9.69 6.36 -24.64
CA GLU A 155 8.27 6.08 -24.79
C GLU A 155 7.46 6.35 -23.50
N SER A 156 7.94 7.25 -22.63
CA SER A 156 7.29 7.61 -21.36
C SER A 156 6.64 9.00 -21.39
N LEU A 157 5.81 9.30 -20.39
CA LEU A 157 5.29 10.66 -20.19
C LEU A 157 6.43 11.66 -20.03
N ALA A 158 7.42 11.34 -19.20
CA ALA A 158 8.58 12.18 -18.94
C ALA A 158 9.33 12.60 -20.21
N ALA A 159 9.41 11.72 -21.22
CA ALA A 159 10.08 12.02 -22.48
C ALA A 159 9.19 12.75 -23.51
N MET A 160 7.87 12.62 -23.41
CA MET A 160 6.94 13.05 -24.46
C MET A 160 6.21 14.36 -24.15
N VAL A 161 6.11 14.77 -22.89
CA VAL A 161 5.56 16.09 -22.51
C VAL A 161 6.61 17.20 -22.68
N ASP A 162 6.18 18.46 -22.52
CA ASP A 162 7.10 19.60 -22.58
C ASP A 162 8.27 19.43 -21.59
N PRO A 163 9.53 19.65 -22.00
CA PRO A 163 10.68 19.40 -21.14
C PRO A 163 10.72 20.22 -19.84
N ALA A 164 10.15 21.43 -19.82
CA ALA A 164 10.08 22.23 -18.60
C ALA A 164 9.06 21.63 -17.63
N LEU A 165 7.86 21.28 -18.13
CA LEU A 165 6.87 20.57 -17.32
C LEU A 165 7.40 19.21 -16.83
N SER A 166 8.11 18.47 -17.68
CA SER A 166 8.73 17.20 -17.28
C SER A 166 9.70 17.37 -16.13
N ALA A 167 10.53 18.42 -16.17
CA ALA A 167 11.44 18.76 -15.08
C ALA A 167 10.71 19.18 -13.79
N GLU A 168 9.60 19.91 -13.90
CA GLU A 168 8.76 20.28 -12.75
C GLU A 168 8.12 19.05 -12.08
N VAL A 169 7.55 18.13 -12.87
CA VAL A 169 6.98 16.88 -12.35
C VAL A 169 8.05 16.01 -11.71
N ALA A 170 9.21 15.86 -12.36
CA ALA A 170 10.34 15.10 -11.81
C ALA A 170 10.85 15.69 -10.49
N ALA A 171 10.89 17.02 -10.38
CA ALA A 171 11.27 17.72 -9.15
C ALA A 171 10.23 17.49 -8.04
N ALA A 172 8.93 17.61 -8.32
CA ALA A 172 7.87 17.37 -7.36
C ALA A 172 7.90 15.94 -6.80
N ILE A 173 8.15 14.94 -7.68
CA ILE A 173 8.33 13.53 -7.27
C ILE A 173 9.53 13.39 -6.31
N ALA A 174 10.68 13.97 -6.68
CA ALA A 174 11.89 13.90 -5.86
C ALA A 174 11.75 14.64 -4.52
N ASP A 175 11.07 15.78 -4.51
CA ASP A 175 10.83 16.58 -3.32
C ASP A 175 9.87 15.87 -2.36
N ALA A 176 8.82 15.22 -2.86
CA ALA A 176 7.91 14.41 -2.04
C ALA A 176 8.62 13.21 -1.40
N GLU A 177 9.38 12.43 -2.18
CA GLU A 177 10.20 11.31 -1.67
C GLU A 177 11.18 11.80 -0.60
N ALA A 178 11.93 12.87 -0.88
CA ALA A 178 12.90 13.44 0.04
C ALA A 178 12.26 13.97 1.34
N ALA A 179 11.10 14.61 1.24
CA ALA A 179 10.39 15.15 2.40
C ALA A 179 9.85 14.04 3.32
N ILE A 180 9.30 12.95 2.75
CA ILE A 180 8.89 11.77 3.51
C ILE A 180 10.10 11.17 4.24
N LEU A 181 11.21 10.96 3.52
CA LEU A 181 12.43 10.41 4.11
C LEU A 181 13.11 11.38 5.10
N ALA A 182 12.80 12.67 5.09
CA ALA A 182 13.29 13.62 6.08
C ALA A 182 12.57 13.51 7.44
N ILE A 183 11.38 12.90 7.50
CA ILE A 183 10.68 12.64 8.77
C ILE A 183 11.61 11.85 9.71
N PRO A 184 11.77 12.21 11.00
CA PRO A 184 12.63 11.45 11.89
C PRO A 184 12.12 10.02 12.11
N GLN A 185 13.04 9.06 12.05
CA GLN A 185 12.73 7.64 12.23
C GLN A 185 12.47 7.29 13.71
N PRO A 186 11.42 6.53 14.05
CA PRO A 186 10.28 6.16 13.19
C PRO A 186 9.21 7.26 13.14
N PHE A 187 8.46 7.35 12.03
CA PHE A 187 7.36 8.32 11.87
C PHE A 187 6.37 8.26 13.03
N ARG A 188 5.99 7.06 13.49
CA ARG A 188 5.10 6.86 14.64
C ARG A 188 5.52 7.62 15.90
N SER A 189 6.82 7.73 16.17
CA SER A 189 7.33 8.46 17.35
C SER A 189 7.51 9.96 17.09
N ASN A 190 7.34 10.39 15.85
CA ASN A 190 7.63 11.75 15.36
C ASN A 190 6.47 12.32 14.52
N ILE A 191 5.23 11.91 14.80
CA ILE A 191 4.05 12.25 14.00
C ILE A 191 3.93 13.76 13.79
N VAL A 192 4.03 14.55 14.86
CA VAL A 192 3.90 16.02 14.81
C VAL A 192 5.29 16.67 14.81
N CYS A 193 5.91 16.75 13.63
CA CYS A 193 7.15 17.49 13.41
C CYS A 193 7.04 18.43 12.20
N SER A 194 8.06 19.28 11.98
CA SER A 194 8.15 20.14 10.80
C SER A 194 8.20 19.34 9.51
N GLU A 195 8.88 18.20 9.55
CA GLU A 195 9.16 17.32 8.43
C GLU A 195 7.89 16.58 7.99
N SER A 196 7.02 16.16 8.92
CA SER A 196 5.69 15.62 8.56
C SER A 196 4.85 16.64 7.81
N ARG A 197 4.88 17.92 8.23
CA ARG A 197 4.18 18.99 7.50
C ARG A 197 4.78 19.23 6.13
N ALA A 198 6.11 19.23 6.02
CA ALA A 198 6.80 19.36 4.74
C ALA A 198 6.47 18.21 3.79
N ALA A 199 6.41 16.97 4.29
CA ALA A 199 6.00 15.80 3.51
C ALA A 199 4.55 15.90 3.03
N MET A 200 3.61 16.29 3.89
CA MET A 200 2.21 16.51 3.50
C MET A 200 2.09 17.60 2.41
N THR A 201 2.81 18.72 2.55
CA THR A 201 2.83 19.77 1.53
C THR A 201 3.43 19.29 0.21
N ALA A 202 4.60 18.64 0.24
CA ALA A 202 5.26 18.18 -0.98
C ALA A 202 4.41 17.13 -1.74
N CYS A 203 3.72 16.25 -1.03
CA CYS A 203 2.82 15.28 -1.65
C CYS A 203 1.54 15.94 -2.20
N ALA A 204 1.03 16.99 -1.56
CA ALA A 204 -0.08 17.78 -2.10
C ALA A 204 0.32 18.56 -3.36
N ASP A 205 1.50 19.17 -3.38
CA ASP A 205 2.05 19.86 -4.57
C ASP A 205 2.26 18.85 -5.73
N LEU A 206 2.71 17.63 -5.41
CA LEU A 206 2.83 16.53 -6.37
C LEU A 206 1.47 16.09 -6.92
N GLU A 207 0.46 15.92 -6.08
CA GLU A 207 -0.91 15.61 -6.51
C GLU A 207 -1.43 16.67 -7.48
N GLU A 208 -1.30 17.96 -7.14
CA GLU A 208 -1.79 19.07 -7.95
C GLU A 208 -1.14 19.08 -9.35
N ILE A 209 0.19 18.98 -9.43
CA ILE A 209 0.88 18.99 -10.73
C ILE A 209 0.54 17.77 -11.60
N LEU A 210 0.26 16.60 -10.99
CA LEU A 210 -0.19 15.40 -11.69
C LEU A 210 -1.61 15.58 -12.23
N SER A 211 -2.55 15.95 -11.36
CA SER A 211 -3.97 16.08 -11.65
C SER A 211 -4.30 17.18 -12.66
N ASP A 212 -3.58 18.29 -12.60
CA ASP A 212 -3.85 19.47 -13.43
C ASP A 212 -2.89 19.56 -14.62
N ASN A 213 -1.62 19.86 -14.36
CA ASN A 213 -0.67 20.26 -15.41
C ASN A 213 -0.29 19.07 -16.30
N LEU A 214 0.13 17.95 -15.70
CA LEU A 214 0.56 16.76 -16.43
C LEU A 214 -0.61 16.14 -17.22
N LYS A 215 -1.77 15.97 -16.59
CA LYS A 215 -2.97 15.45 -17.25
C LYS A 215 -3.41 16.32 -18.43
N SER A 216 -3.39 17.65 -18.25
CA SER A 216 -3.71 18.60 -19.31
C SER A 216 -2.73 18.53 -20.48
N ALA A 217 -1.43 18.39 -20.20
CA ALA A 217 -0.39 18.25 -21.21
C ALA A 217 -0.51 16.91 -21.96
N ALA A 218 -0.71 15.80 -21.23
CA ALA A 218 -0.93 14.48 -21.82
C ALA A 218 -2.11 14.48 -22.80
N ARG A 219 -3.18 15.22 -22.50
CA ARG A 219 -4.35 15.36 -23.38
C ARG A 219 -4.05 15.98 -24.74
N GLN A 220 -2.97 16.75 -24.85
CA GLN A 220 -2.55 17.38 -26.10
C GLN A 220 -1.62 16.49 -26.94
N LEU A 221 -1.16 15.35 -26.41
CA LEU A 221 -0.27 14.46 -27.13
C LEU A 221 -1.02 13.75 -28.28
N PRO A 222 -0.37 13.55 -29.44
CA PRO A 222 -0.87 12.69 -30.50
C PRO A 222 -1.21 11.27 -30.00
N GLU A 223 -2.32 10.70 -30.49
CA GLU A 223 -2.74 9.34 -30.12
C GLU A 223 -1.63 8.28 -30.28
N ALA A 224 -0.77 8.42 -31.30
CA ALA A 224 0.32 7.49 -31.53
C ALA A 224 1.37 7.51 -30.39
N GLN A 225 1.59 8.66 -29.76
CA GLN A 225 2.47 8.79 -28.59
C GLN A 225 1.81 8.22 -27.34
N LEU A 226 0.53 8.54 -27.12
CA LEU A 226 -0.26 7.99 -26.01
C LEU A 226 -0.30 6.46 -26.01
N ARG A 227 -0.42 5.82 -27.19
CA ARG A 227 -0.34 4.36 -27.32
C ARG A 227 1.00 3.79 -26.89
N LYS A 228 2.11 4.45 -27.25
CA LYS A 228 3.46 4.03 -26.84
C LYS A 228 3.65 4.15 -25.33
N ILE A 229 3.16 5.24 -24.74
CA ILE A 229 3.16 5.45 -23.28
C ILE A 229 2.41 4.31 -22.59
N ALA A 230 1.19 4.01 -23.05
CA ALA A 230 0.39 2.94 -22.48
C ALA A 230 1.04 1.55 -22.63
N ASP A 231 1.60 1.23 -23.80
CA ASP A 231 2.33 -0.03 -24.03
C ASP A 231 3.56 -0.12 -23.10
N ARG A 232 4.35 0.95 -23.01
CA ARG A 232 5.56 0.99 -22.19
C ARG A 232 5.22 0.82 -20.71
N PHE A 233 4.23 1.55 -20.22
CA PHE A 233 3.76 1.46 -18.85
C PHE A 233 3.35 0.02 -18.49
N VAL A 234 2.52 -0.63 -19.31
CA VAL A 234 2.06 -2.00 -19.03
C VAL A 234 3.22 -3.00 -19.02
N TYR A 235 4.06 -3.02 -20.06
CA TYR A 235 5.04 -4.09 -20.24
C TYR A 235 6.36 -3.87 -19.52
N ALA A 236 6.69 -2.63 -19.15
CA ALA A 236 7.95 -2.30 -18.51
C ALA A 236 7.81 -1.84 -17.06
N VAL A 237 6.60 -1.49 -16.60
CA VAL A 237 6.33 -1.08 -15.21
C VAL A 237 5.39 -2.08 -14.56
N VAL A 238 4.14 -2.17 -15.00
CA VAL A 238 3.08 -2.95 -14.30
C VAL A 238 3.39 -4.45 -14.25
N ILE A 239 3.58 -5.09 -15.41
CA ILE A 239 3.80 -6.54 -15.49
C ILE A 239 5.09 -6.96 -14.74
N PRO A 240 6.25 -6.29 -14.94
CA PRO A 240 7.45 -6.63 -14.18
C PRO A 240 7.29 -6.44 -12.67
N THR A 241 6.63 -5.36 -12.22
CA THR A 241 6.38 -5.13 -10.78
C THR A 241 5.54 -6.24 -10.17
N TYR A 242 4.41 -6.60 -10.80
CA TYR A 242 3.56 -7.69 -10.27
C TYR A 242 4.20 -9.08 -10.42
N THR A 243 5.08 -9.28 -11.41
CA THR A 243 5.88 -10.50 -11.51
C THR A 243 6.84 -10.63 -10.32
N GLU A 244 7.52 -9.54 -9.96
CA GLU A 244 8.42 -9.52 -8.81
C GLU A 244 7.66 -9.66 -7.49
N LEU A 245 6.48 -9.03 -7.35
CA LEU A 245 5.58 -9.20 -6.21
C LEU A 245 5.20 -10.68 -6.01
N ALA A 246 4.77 -11.38 -7.07
CA ALA A 246 4.43 -12.80 -6.97
C ALA A 246 5.64 -13.66 -6.58
N HIS A 247 6.80 -13.38 -7.16
CA HIS A 247 8.05 -14.07 -6.84
C HIS A 247 8.45 -13.87 -5.37
N ARG A 248 8.45 -12.63 -4.88
CA ARG A 248 8.83 -12.31 -3.50
C ARG A 248 7.79 -12.77 -2.48
N ASN A 249 6.49 -12.74 -2.79
CA ASN A 249 5.48 -13.35 -1.92
C ASN A 249 5.64 -14.88 -1.83
N SER A 250 6.11 -15.54 -2.89
CA SER A 250 6.48 -16.96 -2.82
C SER A 250 7.69 -17.20 -1.92
N ALA A 251 8.70 -16.33 -1.97
CA ALA A 251 9.87 -16.42 -1.08
C ALA A 251 9.49 -16.15 0.39
N LEU A 252 8.62 -15.17 0.63
CA LEU A 252 8.05 -14.87 1.94
C LEU A 252 7.28 -16.08 2.50
N TYR A 253 6.41 -16.70 1.70
CA TYR A 253 5.68 -17.91 2.09
C TYR A 253 6.61 -19.05 2.51
N GLU A 254 7.69 -19.29 1.77
CA GLU A 254 8.67 -20.32 2.13
C GLU A 254 9.46 -19.96 3.40
N SER A 255 9.81 -18.68 3.60
CA SER A 255 10.44 -18.22 4.86
C SER A 255 9.53 -18.41 6.07
N VAL A 256 8.24 -18.08 5.98
CA VAL A 256 7.32 -18.27 7.12
C VAL A 256 7.03 -19.74 7.40
N LYS A 257 7.03 -20.60 6.37
CA LYS A 257 6.97 -22.06 6.55
C LYS A 257 8.22 -22.59 7.26
N ALA A 258 9.40 -22.16 6.85
CA ALA A 258 10.65 -22.55 7.49
C ALA A 258 10.68 -22.09 8.96
N LEU A 259 10.20 -20.87 9.24
CA LEU A 259 10.07 -20.35 10.60
C LEU A 259 9.08 -21.18 11.45
N ARG A 260 7.91 -21.56 10.90
CA ARG A 260 6.97 -22.45 11.59
C ARG A 260 7.61 -23.80 11.92
N ASP A 261 8.32 -24.40 10.96
CA ASP A 261 8.88 -25.76 11.10
C ASP A 261 10.08 -25.80 12.04
N ASN A 262 10.85 -24.71 12.13
CA ASN A 262 11.99 -24.58 13.02
C ASN A 262 12.09 -23.16 13.63
N PRO A 263 11.28 -22.86 14.67
CA PRO A 263 11.25 -21.54 15.27
C PRO A 263 12.59 -21.12 15.85
N SER A 264 13.05 -19.92 15.47
CA SER A 264 14.29 -19.33 16.00
C SER A 264 14.31 -17.82 15.74
N ASP A 265 15.11 -17.08 16.53
CA ASP A 265 15.32 -15.64 16.32
C ASP A 265 15.88 -15.36 14.91
N ALA A 266 16.77 -16.23 14.41
CA ALA A 266 17.29 -16.15 13.05
C ALA A 266 16.20 -16.40 12.00
N GLY A 267 15.25 -17.30 12.28
CA GLY A 267 14.08 -17.54 11.43
C GLY A 267 13.15 -16.34 11.38
N PHE A 268 12.89 -15.68 12.51
CA PHE A 268 12.11 -14.43 12.55
C PHE A 268 12.79 -13.34 11.74
N ALA A 269 14.11 -13.14 11.92
CA ALA A 269 14.87 -12.18 11.14
C ALA A 269 14.82 -12.47 9.63
N ALA A 270 14.92 -13.74 9.22
CA ALA A 270 14.82 -14.13 7.81
C ALA A 270 13.43 -13.86 7.23
N ALA A 271 12.36 -14.19 7.97
CA ALA A 271 10.98 -13.91 7.54
C ALA A 271 10.67 -12.41 7.51
N CYS A 272 11.21 -11.62 8.45
CA CYS A 272 11.13 -10.17 8.43
C CYS A 272 11.81 -9.56 7.20
N ASN A 273 13.01 -10.05 6.85
CA ASN A 273 13.70 -9.60 5.63
C ASN A 273 12.90 -9.96 4.38
N ALA A 274 12.37 -11.18 4.30
CA ALA A 274 11.52 -11.59 3.18
C ALA A 274 10.23 -10.76 3.09
N TRP A 275 9.68 -10.30 4.23
CA TRP A 275 8.52 -9.41 4.26
C TRP A 275 8.86 -8.03 3.68
N LEU A 276 9.98 -7.43 4.09
CA LEU A 276 10.46 -6.15 3.56
C LEU A 276 10.75 -6.25 2.05
N GLU A 277 11.39 -7.33 1.61
CA GLU A 277 11.62 -7.58 0.19
C GLU A 277 10.29 -7.69 -0.57
N ALA A 278 9.32 -8.45 -0.05
CA ALA A 278 8.01 -8.63 -0.69
C ALA A 278 7.14 -7.37 -0.71
N ARG A 279 7.29 -6.50 0.29
CA ARG A 279 6.62 -5.19 0.35
C ARG A 279 7.08 -4.24 -0.73
N GLU A 280 8.37 -4.18 -1.04
CA GLU A 280 8.89 -3.20 -2.00
C GLU A 280 8.15 -3.17 -3.37
N PRO A 281 7.92 -4.30 -4.08
CA PRO A 281 7.15 -4.28 -5.33
C PRO A 281 5.65 -4.01 -5.12
N TRP A 282 5.08 -4.32 -3.95
CA TRP A 282 3.70 -3.92 -3.62
C TRP A 282 3.61 -2.41 -3.47
N GLU A 283 4.45 -1.81 -2.63
CA GLU A 283 4.50 -0.37 -2.36
C GLU A 283 4.79 0.43 -3.63
N LYS A 284 5.69 -0.09 -4.48
CA LYS A 284 5.99 0.46 -5.81
C LYS A 284 4.91 0.15 -6.87
N SER A 285 3.79 -0.45 -6.49
CA SER A 285 2.63 -0.66 -7.36
C SER A 285 1.42 0.22 -7.03
N GLU A 286 1.47 0.97 -5.94
CA GLU A 286 0.30 1.70 -5.44
C GLU A 286 -0.16 2.87 -6.34
N ALA A 287 0.69 3.36 -7.27
CA ALA A 287 0.25 4.32 -8.29
C ALA A 287 -0.63 3.71 -9.39
N PHE A 288 -0.88 2.40 -9.35
CA PHE A 288 -1.70 1.70 -10.34
C PHE A 288 -2.62 0.65 -9.71
N LEU A 289 -3.26 1.01 -8.59
CA LEU A 289 -4.32 0.24 -7.92
C LEU A 289 -5.66 0.26 -8.68
N PHE A 290 -5.62 -0.07 -9.97
CA PHE A 290 -6.80 -0.19 -10.81
C PHE A 290 -6.83 -1.51 -11.56
N GLY A 291 -7.98 -1.85 -12.13
CA GLY A 291 -8.14 -3.08 -12.88
C GLY A 291 -8.23 -4.30 -11.95
N PRO A 292 -7.48 -5.39 -12.18
CA PRO A 292 -7.65 -6.62 -11.42
C PRO A 292 -7.45 -6.49 -9.92
N VAL A 293 -6.54 -5.63 -9.47
CA VAL A 293 -6.24 -5.47 -8.04
C VAL A 293 -7.45 -4.91 -7.27
N ASP A 294 -8.14 -3.94 -7.85
CA ASP A 294 -9.39 -3.37 -7.34
C ASP A 294 -10.61 -4.27 -7.63
N ALA A 295 -10.85 -4.62 -8.90
CA ALA A 295 -12.05 -5.32 -9.35
C ALA A 295 -12.24 -6.73 -8.76
N LEU A 296 -11.15 -7.36 -8.30
CA LEU A 296 -11.19 -8.68 -7.68
C LEU A 296 -11.11 -8.62 -6.14
N GLY A 297 -11.11 -7.41 -5.57
CA GLY A 297 -10.96 -7.16 -4.13
C GLY A 297 -9.61 -7.63 -3.60
N LEU A 298 -8.56 -7.62 -4.44
CA LEU A 298 -7.24 -8.09 -4.05
C LEU A 298 -6.50 -7.07 -3.21
N ASP A 299 -6.70 -5.78 -3.46
CA ASP A 299 -6.11 -4.71 -2.67
C ASP A 299 -6.40 -4.87 -1.16
N PRO A 300 -7.67 -4.79 -0.69
CA PRO A 300 -7.94 -4.99 0.73
C PRO A 300 -7.65 -6.43 1.22
N ASN A 301 -7.62 -7.45 0.35
CA ASN A 301 -7.20 -8.79 0.76
C ASN A 301 -5.69 -8.90 1.04
N MET A 302 -4.89 -8.08 0.36
CA MET A 302 -3.44 -8.08 0.45
C MET A 302 -2.93 -7.02 1.42
N ASP A 303 -3.61 -5.90 1.60
CA ASP A 303 -3.02 -4.75 2.29
C ASP A 303 -3.97 -3.89 3.15
N SER A 304 -5.01 -4.50 3.72
CA SER A 304 -5.90 -3.75 4.61
C SER A 304 -5.18 -3.10 5.79
N TRP A 305 -5.49 -1.83 6.00
CA TRP A 305 -5.14 -1.06 7.18
C TRP A 305 -6.32 -0.14 7.58
N PRO A 306 -6.68 0.00 8.88
CA PRO A 306 -6.12 -0.67 10.05
C PRO A 306 -6.60 -2.13 10.22
N LEU A 307 -5.90 -2.89 11.06
CA LEU A 307 -6.25 -4.26 11.40
C LEU A 307 -7.24 -4.37 12.57
N ASP A 308 -8.04 -5.44 12.60
CA ASP A 308 -8.76 -5.86 13.82
C ASP A 308 -7.80 -6.70 14.69
N GLN A 309 -6.97 -6.00 15.45
CA GLN A 309 -5.94 -6.64 16.27
C GLN A 309 -6.53 -7.55 17.36
N ASP A 310 -7.71 -7.23 17.87
CA ASP A 310 -8.43 -8.10 18.83
C ASP A 310 -8.81 -9.43 18.16
N ALA A 311 -9.33 -9.38 16.93
CA ALA A 311 -9.65 -10.57 16.16
C ALA A 311 -8.39 -11.40 15.82
N ILE A 312 -7.26 -10.75 15.49
CA ILE A 312 -5.97 -11.44 15.29
C ILE A 312 -5.58 -12.22 16.57
N VAL A 313 -5.67 -11.59 17.75
CA VAL A 313 -5.36 -12.25 19.03
C VAL A 313 -6.35 -13.39 19.34
N GLN A 314 -7.64 -13.23 19.02
CA GLN A 314 -8.64 -14.29 19.17
C GLN A 314 -8.37 -15.48 18.23
N ILE A 315 -7.94 -15.24 16.99
CA ILE A 315 -7.55 -16.27 16.04
C ILE A 315 -6.33 -17.05 16.57
N LEU A 316 -5.30 -16.34 17.06
CA LEU A 316 -4.14 -16.96 17.70
C LEU A 316 -4.52 -17.82 18.90
N SER A 317 -5.44 -17.34 19.74
CA SER A 317 -5.88 -18.04 20.95
C SER A 317 -6.75 -19.27 20.65
N SER A 318 -7.60 -19.19 19.62
CA SER A 318 -8.53 -20.26 19.26
C SER A 318 -7.93 -21.31 18.32
N GLY A 319 -6.89 -20.95 17.56
CA GLY A 319 -6.35 -21.79 16.49
C GLY A 319 -7.32 -22.00 15.32
N ASN A 320 -8.40 -21.20 15.22
CA ASN A 320 -9.38 -21.32 14.14
C ASN A 320 -9.06 -20.34 13.00
N PHE A 321 -8.53 -20.88 11.90
CA PHE A 321 -8.13 -20.11 10.72
C PHE A 321 -9.16 -20.17 9.57
N SER A 322 -10.33 -20.78 9.78
CA SER A 322 -11.33 -20.95 8.72
C SER A 322 -11.95 -19.64 8.21
N GLY A 323 -11.83 -18.56 9.00
CA GLY A 323 -12.36 -17.23 8.68
C GLY A 323 -11.42 -16.32 7.90
N LEU A 324 -10.29 -16.80 7.39
CA LEU A 324 -9.29 -15.95 6.71
C LEU A 324 -9.56 -15.74 5.21
N SER A 325 -10.58 -16.38 4.65
CA SER A 325 -10.93 -16.31 3.23
C SER A 325 -12.27 -15.62 3.02
N GLY A 326 -12.33 -14.68 2.08
CA GLY A 326 -13.52 -13.87 1.81
C GLY A 326 -13.14 -12.44 1.43
N THR A 327 -14.14 -11.61 1.12
CA THR A 327 -13.97 -10.21 0.69
C THR A 327 -14.69 -9.22 1.62
N SER A 328 -15.07 -9.65 2.83
CA SER A 328 -15.64 -8.75 3.82
C SER A 328 -14.53 -8.04 4.59
N GLU A 329 -14.76 -6.80 4.98
CA GLU A 329 -13.83 -5.99 5.78
C GLU A 329 -13.29 -6.74 7.02
N ALA A 330 -14.16 -7.44 7.76
CA ALA A 330 -13.76 -8.23 8.93
C ALA A 330 -12.77 -9.38 8.64
N VAL A 331 -12.78 -9.91 7.40
CA VAL A 331 -11.83 -10.93 6.95
C VAL A 331 -10.54 -10.28 6.45
N GLN A 332 -10.69 -9.16 5.76
CA GLN A 332 -9.59 -8.39 5.17
C GLN A 332 -8.70 -7.76 6.25
N SER A 333 -9.29 -7.29 7.35
CA SER A 333 -8.60 -6.70 8.51
C SER A 333 -7.82 -7.70 9.38
N VAL A 334 -7.78 -8.99 9.01
CA VAL A 334 -7.05 -10.05 9.72
C VAL A 334 -6.21 -10.93 8.76
N ARG A 335 -5.87 -10.40 7.58
CA ARG A 335 -4.96 -11.03 6.62
C ARG A 335 -4.05 -9.97 5.98
N GLY A 336 -3.38 -10.32 4.89
CA GLY A 336 -2.54 -9.38 4.16
C GLY A 336 -1.19 -9.10 4.80
N PHE A 337 -0.43 -8.17 4.21
CA PHE A 337 0.92 -7.82 4.59
C PHE A 337 0.98 -7.34 6.02
N HIS A 338 0.09 -6.44 6.44
CA HIS A 338 0.12 -5.88 7.80
C HIS A 338 -0.25 -6.89 8.88
N THR A 339 -1.11 -7.88 8.60
CA THR A 339 -1.32 -8.98 9.56
C THR A 339 -0.05 -9.82 9.70
N LEU A 340 0.64 -10.10 8.59
CA LEU A 340 1.91 -10.82 8.67
C LEU A 340 3.01 -9.97 9.33
N GLU A 341 2.99 -8.66 9.13
CA GLU A 341 3.84 -7.69 9.83
C GLU A 341 3.62 -7.75 11.35
N PHE A 342 2.35 -7.70 11.79
CA PHE A 342 1.97 -7.85 13.20
C PHE A 342 2.54 -9.14 13.79
N LEU A 343 2.48 -10.25 13.04
CA LEU A 343 2.93 -11.57 13.48
C LEU A 343 4.46 -11.72 13.47
N LEU A 344 5.19 -10.91 12.71
CA LEU A 344 6.65 -11.00 12.54
C LEU A 344 7.43 -9.95 13.34
N PHE A 345 6.88 -8.74 13.47
CA PHE A 345 7.55 -7.59 14.07
C PHE A 345 6.87 -7.13 15.37
N LYS A 346 7.67 -6.52 16.24
CA LYS A 346 7.21 -5.76 17.40
C LYS A 346 8.18 -4.61 17.65
N ASP A 347 7.65 -3.40 17.77
CA ASP A 347 8.41 -2.18 18.05
C ASP A 347 9.64 -1.98 17.13
N GLY A 348 9.44 -2.19 15.82
CA GLY A 348 10.47 -1.99 14.80
C GLY A 348 11.50 -3.11 14.68
N MET A 349 11.33 -4.20 15.44
CA MET A 349 12.28 -5.31 15.49
C MET A 349 11.60 -6.63 15.17
N PRO A 350 12.34 -7.61 14.58
CA PRO A 350 11.87 -8.98 14.52
C PRO A 350 11.48 -9.47 15.91
N ARG A 351 10.34 -10.14 16.02
CA ARG A 351 9.93 -10.83 17.25
C ARG A 351 10.97 -11.88 17.65
N LYS A 352 11.03 -12.16 18.94
CA LYS A 352 11.96 -13.13 19.52
C LYS A 352 11.20 -14.27 20.18
N LEU A 353 11.88 -15.39 20.34
CA LEU A 353 11.38 -16.48 21.18
C LEU A 353 11.48 -16.04 22.65
N ASN A 354 10.36 -16.11 23.38
CA ASN A 354 10.31 -15.82 24.82
C ASN A 354 10.17 -17.10 25.66
#